data_AF-A0A6B1HW49-F1
#
_entry.id   AF-A0A6B1HW49-F1
#
_cell.length_a   1.000
_cell.length_b   1.000
_cell.length_c   1.000
_cell.angle_alpha   90.00
_cell.angle_beta   90.00
_cell.angle_gamma   90.00
#
_symmetry.space_group_name_H-M   'P 1'
#
loop_
_entity.id
_entity.type
_entity.pdbx_description
1 polymer ?
#
loop_
_entity_poly.entity_id
_entity_poly.type
_entity_poly.pdbx_seq_one_letter_code
_entity_poly.pdbx_strand_id
1 'polypeptide(L)'
;MKTTITLDTEVEQRLREAMQRQGKSLKETLNEALRRGLGLSQQQFEVKSRPLRLRPGLDPARLSDLDDDLEVEEFLSKTARLNKRKG
;
A
#
# COMPACT_ATOMS: atom_id res chain seq x y z
N MET A 1 -3.48 -25.56 -16.84
CA MET A 1 -2.68 -26.64 -17.48
C MET A 1 -2.30 -27.67 -16.42
N LYS A 2 -2.24 -28.97 -16.79
CA LYS A 2 -1.70 -30.04 -15.95
C LYS A 2 -0.41 -30.54 -16.60
N THR A 3 0.69 -30.53 -15.85
CA THR A 3 2.01 -30.93 -16.33
C THR A 3 2.63 -31.83 -15.28
N THR A 4 3.28 -32.91 -15.72
CA THR A 4 4.11 -33.77 -14.86
C THR A 4 5.55 -33.31 -15.01
N ILE A 5 6.21 -33.01 -13.90
CA ILE A 5 7.61 -32.58 -13.86
C ILE A 5 8.38 -33.50 -12.93
N THR A 6 9.64 -33.79 -13.27
CA THR A 6 10.58 -34.47 -12.40
C THR A 6 11.39 -33.41 -11.66
N LEU A 7 11.56 -33.55 -10.35
CA LEU A 7 12.33 -32.64 -9.51
C LEU A 7 13.54 -33.38 -8.94
N ASP A 8 14.67 -32.69 -8.86
CA ASP A 8 15.82 -33.18 -8.11
C ASP A 8 15.50 -33.22 -6.62
N THR A 9 16.16 -34.13 -5.89
CA THR A 9 15.92 -34.36 -4.45
C THR A 9 16.09 -33.08 -3.63
N GLU A 10 17.08 -32.24 -3.94
CA GLU A 10 17.29 -30.96 -3.25
C GLU A 10 16.13 -29.98 -3.49
N VAL A 11 15.62 -29.92 -4.72
CA VAL A 11 14.51 -29.02 -5.09
C VAL A 11 13.22 -29.48 -4.42
N GLU A 12 12.97 -30.80 -4.39
CA GLU A 12 11.83 -31.37 -3.69
C GLU A 12 11.87 -31.04 -2.19
N GLN A 13 13.03 -31.20 -1.55
CA GLN A 13 13.20 -30.90 -0.13
C GLN A 13 12.92 -29.41 0.17
N ARG A 14 13.53 -28.50 -0.58
CA ARG A 14 13.30 -27.06 -0.44
C ARG A 14 11.83 -26.68 -0.67
N LEU A 15 11.15 -27.35 -1.61
CA LEU A 15 9.74 -27.12 -1.90
C LEU A 15 8.85 -27.57 -0.73
N ARG A 16 9.13 -28.74 -0.12
CA ARG A 16 8.43 -29.22 1.07
C ARG A 16 8.58 -28.28 2.27
N GLU A 17 9.79 -27.77 2.50
CA GLU A 17 10.04 -26.77 3.55
C GLU A 17 9.29 -25.46 3.29
N ALA A 18 9.21 -25.02 2.03
CA ALA A 18 8.44 -23.84 1.66
C ALA A 18 6.93 -24.04 1.87
N MET A 19 6.40 -25.23 1.56
CA MET A 19 5.00 -25.59 1.83
C MET A 19 4.68 -25.54 3.32
N GLN A 20 5.53 -26.14 4.17
CA GLN A 20 5.34 -26.13 5.63
C GLN A 20 5.40 -24.71 6.20
N ARG A 21 6.36 -23.90 5.77
CA ARG A 21 6.50 -22.51 6.23
C ARG A 21 5.32 -21.62 5.87
N GLN A 22 4.71 -21.84 4.71
CA GLN A 22 3.63 -20.99 4.19
C GLN A 22 2.22 -21.56 4.42
N GLY A 23 2.11 -22.82 4.83
CA GLY A 23 0.82 -23.52 4.96
C GLY A 23 0.09 -23.72 3.62
N LYS A 24 0.83 -23.75 2.50
CA LYS A 24 0.27 -23.81 1.13
C LYS A 24 0.40 -25.18 0.50
N SER A 25 -0.48 -25.48 -0.45
CA SER A 25 -0.39 -26.72 -1.23
C SER A 25 0.84 -26.76 -2.15
N LEU A 26 1.20 -27.96 -2.63
CA LEU A 26 2.29 -28.16 -3.59
C LEU A 26 2.11 -27.30 -4.83
N LYS A 27 0.89 -27.29 -5.39
CA LYS A 27 0.56 -26.52 -6.59
C LYS A 27 0.75 -25.02 -6.38
N GLU A 28 0.30 -24.48 -5.26
CA GLU A 28 0.41 -23.06 -4.97
C GLU A 28 1.87 -22.65 -4.79
N THR A 29 2.60 -23.40 -3.95
CA THR A 29 4.00 -23.12 -3.64
C THR A 29 4.88 -23.22 -4.89
N LEU A 30 4.67 -24.26 -5.72
CA LEU A 30 5.39 -24.45 -6.98
C LEU A 30 5.11 -23.30 -7.96
N ASN A 31 3.84 -22.95 -8.18
CA ASN A 31 3.49 -21.87 -9.10
C ASN A 31 4.01 -20.52 -8.62
N GLU A 32 4.01 -20.26 -7.32
CA GLU A 32 4.57 -19.04 -6.75
C GLU A 32 6.09 -18.98 -6.92
N ALA A 33 6.80 -20.08 -6.66
CA ALA A 33 8.24 -20.17 -6.89
C ALA A 33 8.58 -19.96 -8.38
N LEU A 34 7.84 -20.59 -9.29
CA LEU A 34 8.00 -20.41 -10.74
C LEU A 34 7.69 -18.97 -11.18
N ARG A 35 6.62 -18.36 -10.66
CA ARG A 35 6.30 -16.95 -10.97
C ARG A 35 7.42 -16.03 -10.51
N ARG A 36 7.97 -16.22 -9.32
CA ARG A 36 9.10 -15.43 -8.82
C ARG A 36 10.36 -15.65 -9.69
N GLY A 37 10.69 -16.90 -10.02
CA GLY A 37 11.86 -17.24 -10.84
C GLY A 37 11.78 -16.77 -12.29
N LEU A 38 10.58 -16.74 -12.86
CA LEU A 38 10.31 -16.25 -14.22
C LEU A 38 10.04 -14.73 -14.28
N GLY A 39 10.16 -14.01 -13.16
CA GLY A 39 9.86 -12.57 -13.11
C GLY A 39 8.39 -12.22 -13.35
N LEU A 40 7.49 -13.19 -13.18
CA LEU A 40 6.03 -13.03 -13.30
C LEU A 40 5.37 -12.66 -11.96
N SER A 41 6.13 -12.65 -10.86
CA SER A 41 5.62 -12.10 -9.60
C SER A 41 5.47 -10.60 -9.73
N GLN A 42 4.35 -10.05 -9.24
CA GLN A 42 4.16 -8.61 -9.15
C GLN A 42 5.39 -7.98 -8.47
N GLN A 43 5.94 -6.96 -9.13
CA GLN A 43 7.06 -6.19 -8.62
C GLN A 43 6.69 -5.66 -7.23
N GLN A 44 7.61 -5.77 -6.27
CA GLN A 44 7.38 -5.25 -4.93
C GLN A 44 7.00 -3.77 -5.04
N PHE A 45 5.93 -3.38 -4.35
CA PHE A 45 5.49 -1.98 -4.35
C PHE A 45 6.57 -1.12 -3.71
N GLU A 46 7.25 -0.32 -4.51
CA GLU A 46 8.26 0.62 -4.05
C GLU A 46 7.60 1.97 -3.72
N VAL A 47 7.67 2.36 -2.45
CA VAL A 47 7.18 3.67 -2.01
C VAL A 47 8.18 4.74 -2.46
N LYS A 48 7.83 5.49 -3.51
CA LYS A 48 8.61 6.65 -3.95
C LYS A 48 8.27 7.86 -3.08
N SER A 49 9.11 8.16 -2.10
CA SER A 49 8.97 9.37 -1.29
C SER A 49 9.20 10.63 -2.15
N ARG A 50 8.43 11.68 -1.87
CA ARG A 50 8.61 13.01 -2.47
C ARG A 50 8.63 14.06 -1.36
N PRO A 51 9.48 15.10 -1.46
CA PRO A 51 9.51 16.16 -0.47
C PRO A 51 8.18 16.92 -0.49
N LEU A 52 7.42 16.88 0.60
CA LEU A 52 6.12 17.57 0.73
C LEU A 52 6.24 19.09 0.88
N ARG A 53 7.44 19.59 1.23
CA ARG A 53 7.71 21.03 1.49
C ARG A 53 6.69 21.68 2.45
N LEU A 54 6.25 20.94 3.47
CA LEU A 54 5.34 21.46 4.49
C LEU A 54 6.03 22.56 5.31
N ARG A 55 5.23 23.53 5.77
CA ARG A 55 5.74 24.60 6.64
C ARG A 55 6.14 23.98 8.00
N PRO A 56 7.17 24.51 8.68
CA PRO A 56 7.56 24.04 10.01
C PRO A 56 6.38 24.09 11.00
N GLY A 57 6.25 23.05 11.83
CA GLY A 57 5.17 22.91 12.81
C GLY A 57 3.89 22.24 12.28
N LEU A 58 3.83 21.89 10.99
CA LEU A 58 2.74 21.07 10.44
C LEU A 58 3.05 19.57 10.54
N ASP A 59 2.12 18.84 11.12
CA ASP A 59 2.11 17.38 11.13
C ASP A 59 1.36 16.86 9.88
N PRO A 60 2.05 16.17 8.95
CA PRO A 60 1.40 15.60 7.76
C PRO A 60 0.28 14.60 8.10
N ALA A 61 0.33 13.95 9.26
CA ALA A 61 -0.68 12.99 9.67
C ALA A 61 -1.98 13.65 10.16
N ARG A 62 -1.97 14.98 10.38
CA ARG A 62 -3.09 15.76 10.93
C ARG A 62 -3.55 16.87 9.98
N LEU A 63 -3.35 16.70 8.68
CA LEU A 63 -3.81 17.67 7.68
C LEU A 63 -5.34 17.80 7.63
N SER A 64 -6.08 16.77 8.05
CA SER A 64 -7.54 16.83 8.22
C SER A 64 -7.97 17.88 9.24
N ASP A 65 -7.30 17.91 10.40
CA ASP A 65 -7.67 18.82 11.48
C ASP A 65 -7.46 20.28 11.07
N LEU A 66 -6.41 20.55 10.27
CA LEU A 66 -6.17 21.86 9.69
C LEU A 66 -7.26 22.26 8.67
N ASP A 67 -7.74 21.30 7.88
CA ASP A 67 -8.81 21.54 6.90
C ASP A 67 -10.11 21.95 7.61
N ASP A 68 -10.47 21.23 8.68
CA ASP A 68 -11.62 21.54 9.51
C ASP A 68 -11.54 22.97 10.10
N ASP A 69 -10.38 23.35 10.66
CA ASP A 69 -10.16 24.69 11.20
C ASP A 69 -10.31 25.79 10.13
N LEU A 70 -9.77 25.56 8.93
CA LEU A 70 -9.88 26.49 7.80
C LEU A 70 -11.32 26.64 7.30
N GLU A 71 -12.08 25.55 7.25
CA GLU A 71 -13.48 25.57 6.86
C GLU A 71 -14.32 26.40 7.86
N VAL A 72 -14.10 26.20 9.16
CA VAL A 72 -14.77 26.98 10.21
C VAL A 72 -14.45 28.46 10.10
N GLU A 73 -13.17 28.83 9.91
CA GLU A 73 -12.76 30.23 9.74
C GLU A 73 -13.43 30.87 8.52
N GLU A 74 -13.46 30.15 7.39
CA GLU A 74 -14.09 30.66 6.17
C GLU A 74 -15.61 30.83 6.33
N PHE A 75 -16.28 29.89 7.00
CA PHE A 75 -17.70 29.98 7.31
C PHE A 75 -18.04 31.23 8.15
N LEU A 76 -17.27 31.47 9.21
CA LEU A 76 -17.42 32.65 10.06
C LEU A 76 -17.18 33.96 9.28
N SER A 77 -16.16 33.99 8.41
CA SER A 77 -15.86 35.13 7.54
C SER A 77 -17.01 35.44 6.57
N LYS A 78 -17.56 34.43 5.90
CA LYS A 78 -18.67 34.57 4.95
C LYS A 78 -19.95 35.05 5.64
N THR A 79 -20.30 34.47 6.79
CA THR A 79 -21.50 34.85 7.56
C THR A 79 -21.41 36.29 8.07
N ALA A 80 -20.24 36.71 8.58
CA ALA A 80 -20.01 38.10 8.98
C ALA A 80 -20.20 39.09 7.81
N ARG A 81 -19.66 38.78 6.63
CA ARG A 81 -19.82 39.62 5.42
C ARG A 81 -21.27 39.71 4.96
N LEU A 82 -22.02 38.62 5.01
CA LEU A 82 -23.44 38.59 4.64
C LEU A 82 -24.28 39.42 5.60
N ASN A 83 -24.02 39.32 6.90
CA ASN A 83 -24.74 40.10 7.91
C ASN A 83 -24.46 41.60 7.76
N LYS A 84 -23.22 41.99 7.46
CA LYS A 84 -22.85 43.40 7.20
C LYS A 84 -23.47 43.98 5.92
N ARG A 85 -23.89 43.16 4.96
CA ARG A 85 -24.57 43.60 3.72
C ARG A 85 -26.09 43.73 3.88
N LYS A 86 -26.66 43.17 4.94
CA LYS A 86 -28.10 43.15 5.22
C LYS A 86 -28.56 44.25 6.20
N GLY A 87 -27.64 44.87 6.93
CA GLY A 87 -27.88 46.07 7.74
C GLY A 87 -27.38 47.32 7.03
#